data_AF-A0A9P5YDN7-F1
#
_entry.id   AF-A0A9P5YDN7-F1
#
_cell.length_a   1.000
_cell.length_b   1.000
_cell.length_c   1.000
_cell.angle_alpha   90.00
_cell.angle_beta   90.00
_cell.angle_gamma   90.00
#
_symmetry.space_group_name_H-M   'P 1'
#
loop_
_entity.id
_entity.type
_entity.pdbx_description
1 polymer ?
#
loop_
_entity_poly.entity_id
_entity_poly.type
_entity_poly.pdbx_seq_one_letter_code
_entity_poly.pdbx_strand_id
1 'polypeptide(L)'
;MEIEELRERISRIDHHFAESSLFKFYFLREIPRDIVDAKRLSNEERIRQGRDRVLIETLGTGTVGLPTTATPIFHSSLSPVPILHPSVLILTKLQRWCRFYTSSRPKTRAKSTSDKADIDYILEWLRENDILIAFDQYSGRSREDLLRLVRIFWDKKLYDGDEEFTDVMKSVLADRDFNDIMRAREEEGNLVEKALDEGEAALTEVARLETPDNTSKKMLTASN
;
A
#
# COMPACT_ATOMS: atom_id res chain seq x y z
N MET A 1 5.11 31.53 -7.07
CA MET A 1 6.35 31.55 -6.26
C MET A 1 7.08 30.27 -6.59
N GLU A 2 8.25 30.38 -7.22
CA GLU A 2 9.05 29.24 -7.66
C GLU A 2 9.57 28.47 -6.43
N ILE A 3 9.66 27.14 -6.54
CA ILE A 3 10.07 26.26 -5.42
C ILE A 3 11.49 26.59 -4.95
N GLU A 4 12.35 27.01 -5.86
CA GLU A 4 13.74 27.40 -5.63
C GLU A 4 13.83 28.67 -4.77
N GLU A 5 12.95 29.64 -5.01
CA GLU A 5 12.87 30.87 -4.21
C GLU A 5 12.33 30.56 -2.80
N LEU A 6 11.38 29.62 -2.70
CA LEU A 6 10.91 29.12 -1.41
C LEU A 6 11.99 28.32 -0.67
N ARG A 7 12.80 27.52 -1.37
CA ARG A 7 13.97 26.81 -0.79
C ARG A 7 14.95 27.79 -0.18
N GLU A 8 15.32 28.82 -0.94
CA GLU A 8 16.29 29.82 -0.48
C GLU A 8 15.77 30.63 0.72
N ARG A 9 14.46 30.91 0.76
CA ARG A 9 13.85 31.60 1.89
C ARG A 9 13.74 30.70 3.13
N ILE A 10 13.40 29.43 2.96
CA ILE A 10 13.28 28.47 4.08
C ILE A 10 14.67 28.08 4.62
N SER A 11 15.68 27.92 3.77
CA SER A 11 17.05 27.58 4.20
C SER A 11 17.67 28.65 5.11
N ARG A 12 17.28 29.92 4.95
CA ARG A 12 17.67 31.03 5.83
C ARG A 12 17.01 30.96 7.22
N ILE A 13 15.92 30.22 7.35
CA ILE A 13 15.18 30.03 8.62
C ILE A 13 15.68 28.76 9.33
N ASP A 14 15.97 27.70 8.58
CA ASP A 14 16.54 26.45 9.09
C ASP A 14 17.38 25.76 7.98
N HIS A 15 18.68 25.59 8.26
CA HIS A 15 19.66 25.07 7.30
C HIS A 15 19.39 23.61 6.88
N HIS A 16 18.67 22.81 7.68
CA HIS A 16 18.35 21.42 7.32
C HIS A 16 17.48 21.32 6.07
N PHE A 17 16.73 22.38 5.73
CA PHE A 17 15.94 22.43 4.51
C PHE A 17 16.76 22.67 3.24
N ALA A 18 18.01 23.14 3.36
CA ALA A 18 18.92 23.29 2.23
C ALA A 18 19.52 21.94 1.78
N GLU A 19 19.71 21.01 2.71
CA GLU A 19 20.42 19.74 2.47
C GLU A 19 19.48 18.61 2.04
N SER A 20 18.19 18.70 2.36
CA SER A 20 17.18 17.69 2.02
C SER A 20 16.44 18.07 0.73
N SER A 21 16.34 17.12 -0.21
CA SER A 21 15.45 17.26 -1.37
C SER A 21 13.96 17.31 -0.99
N LEU A 22 13.62 16.93 0.25
CA LEU A 22 12.28 17.06 0.84
C LEU A 22 12.24 18.20 1.87
N PHE A 23 11.24 19.08 1.74
CA PHE A 23 10.85 19.95 2.85
C PHE A 23 10.06 19.15 3.89
N LYS A 24 10.39 19.35 5.17
CA LYS A 24 9.67 18.79 6.31
C LYS A 24 9.05 19.91 7.13
N PHE A 25 7.77 20.17 6.94
CA PHE A 25 7.04 21.10 7.79
C PHE A 25 6.51 20.39 9.03
N TYR A 26 6.38 21.13 10.12
CA TYR A 26 5.76 20.65 11.34
C TYR A 26 4.59 21.55 11.67
N PHE A 27 3.38 20.99 11.67
CA PHE A 27 2.18 21.68 12.13
C PHE A 27 1.97 21.37 13.61
N LEU A 28 2.00 22.40 14.46
CA LEU A 28 1.71 22.29 15.88
C LEU A 28 0.23 22.60 16.10
N ARG A 29 -0.55 21.61 16.54
CA ARG A 29 -1.98 21.79 16.84
C ARG A 29 -2.20 22.73 18.03
N GLU A 30 -1.32 22.65 19.02
CA GLU A 30 -1.30 23.53 20.18
C GLU A 30 0.12 24.05 20.42
N ILE A 31 0.24 25.36 20.61
CA ILE A 31 1.45 25.95 21.17
C ILE A 31 1.32 25.76 22.69
N PRO A 32 2.24 25.04 23.37
CA PRO A 32 2.13 24.80 24.79
C PRO A 32 2.03 26.14 25.54
N ARG A 33 0.92 26.37 26.25
CA ARG A 33 0.66 27.63 26.97
C ARG A 33 1.45 27.70 28.29
N ASP A 34 1.87 26.54 28.75
CA ASP A 34 2.57 26.22 29.98
C ASP A 34 4.09 26.42 29.89
N ILE A 35 4.61 26.73 28.70
CA ILE A 35 5.97 27.25 28.56
C ILE A 35 5.90 28.76 28.76
N VAL A 36 6.29 29.21 29.96
CA VAL A 36 6.34 30.61 30.42
C VAL A 36 7.09 31.55 29.45
N ASP A 37 7.83 31.00 28.50
CA ASP A 37 8.61 31.73 27.49
C ASP A 37 8.47 31.12 26.07
N ALA A 38 7.29 30.59 25.70
CA ALA A 38 7.07 30.02 24.36
C ALA A 38 7.46 30.97 23.20
N LYS A 39 7.41 32.29 23.42
CA LYS A 39 7.86 33.31 22.45
C LYS A 39 9.39 33.43 22.32
N ARG A 40 10.17 32.99 23.32
CA ARG A 40 11.65 33.02 23.31
C ARG A 40 12.30 31.73 22.79
N LEU A 41 11.56 30.62 22.80
CA LEU A 41 12.05 29.37 22.23
C LEU A 41 12.24 29.50 20.71
N SER A 42 13.31 28.89 20.21
CA SER A 42 13.52 28.70 18.78
C SER A 42 12.42 27.82 18.19
N ASN A 43 12.20 27.90 16.87
CA ASN A 43 11.20 27.07 16.20
C ASN A 43 11.47 25.56 16.41
N GLU A 44 12.74 25.14 16.44
CA GLU A 44 13.13 23.75 16.70
C GLU A 44 12.73 23.28 18.10
N GLU A 45 12.93 24.12 19.12
CA GLU A 45 12.58 23.81 20.50
C GLU A 45 11.06 23.71 20.66
N ARG A 46 10.30 24.59 20.00
CA ARG A 46 8.84 24.50 19.95
C ARG A 46 8.36 23.19 19.32
N ILE A 47 8.99 22.76 18.23
CA ILE A 47 8.66 21.49 17.56
C ILE A 47 9.03 20.28 18.43
N ARG A 48 10.16 20.34 19.17
CA ARG A 48 10.56 19.26 20.08
C ARG A 48 9.63 19.12 21.27
N GLN A 49 9.14 20.24 21.82
CA GLN A 49 8.33 20.29 23.04
C GLN A 49 6.82 20.21 22.79
N GLY A 50 6.35 20.47 21.56
CA GLY A 50 4.93 20.35 21.20
C GLY A 50 4.43 18.90 21.30
N ARG A 51 3.39 18.67 22.11
CA ARG A 51 2.81 17.34 22.34
C ARG A 51 1.98 16.80 21.16
N ASP A 52 1.55 17.66 20.24
CA ASP A 52 0.75 17.30 19.06
C ASP A 52 1.30 17.90 17.76
N ARG A 53 2.48 17.41 17.35
CA ARG A 53 3.11 17.80 16.09
C ARG A 53 2.72 16.86 14.95
N VAL A 54 2.30 17.43 13.84
CA VAL A 54 2.07 16.72 12.59
C VAL A 54 3.23 17.04 11.64
N LEU A 55 3.99 16.01 11.27
CA LEU A 55 5.00 16.12 10.23
C LEU A 55 4.34 16.12 8.85
N ILE A 56 4.63 17.14 8.06
CA ILE A 56 4.20 17.28 6.66
C ILE A 56 5.46 17.24 5.81
N GLU A 57 5.62 16.17 5.03
CA GLU A 57 6.76 16.02 4.12
C GLU A 57 6.34 16.36 2.69
N THR A 58 7.16 17.12 1.97
CA THR A 58 6.98 17.32 0.53
C THR A 58 7.69 16.22 -0.24
N LEU A 59 6.95 15.45 -1.01
CA LEU A 59 7.49 14.44 -1.91
C LEU A 59 7.34 14.92 -3.35
N GLY A 60 8.31 14.58 -4.22
CA GLY A 60 8.17 14.80 -5.65
C GLY A 60 7.02 13.97 -6.22
N THR A 61 6.31 14.49 -7.22
CA THR A 61 5.31 13.69 -7.95
C THR A 61 5.96 12.45 -8.59
N GLY A 62 5.20 11.37 -8.74
CA GLY A 62 5.72 10.09 -9.24
C GLY A 62 6.65 9.33 -8.28
N THR A 63 6.96 9.87 -7.10
CA THR A 63 7.80 9.19 -6.11
C THR A 63 6.95 8.47 -5.06
N VAL A 64 7.44 7.34 -4.54
CA VAL A 64 6.84 6.65 -3.37
C VAL A 64 5.34 6.32 -3.55
N GLY A 65 4.93 5.96 -4.77
CA GLY A 65 3.53 5.64 -5.09
C GLY A 65 2.60 6.84 -5.13
N LEU A 66 3.14 8.04 -5.32
CA LEU A 66 2.36 9.22 -5.68
C LEU A 66 2.14 9.26 -7.19
N PRO A 67 1.04 9.84 -7.66
CA PRO A 67 0.84 10.04 -9.08
C PRO A 67 1.87 11.05 -9.63
N THR A 68 2.20 10.92 -10.91
CA THR A 68 3.02 11.86 -11.67
C THR A 68 2.36 13.24 -11.79
N THR A 69 1.03 13.28 -11.72
CA THR A 69 0.22 14.50 -11.67
C THR A 69 -0.73 14.44 -10.47
N ALA A 70 -0.79 15.50 -9.67
CA ALA A 70 -1.67 15.56 -8.50
C ALA A 70 -3.13 15.86 -8.88
N THR A 71 -3.71 15.00 -9.71
CA THR A 71 -5.09 15.13 -10.22
C THR A 71 -5.82 13.79 -10.14
N PRO A 72 -7.15 13.80 -9.97
CA PRO A 72 -8.01 14.98 -9.80
C PRO A 72 -7.90 15.55 -8.38
N ILE A 73 -8.26 16.82 -8.23
CA ILE A 73 -8.18 17.56 -6.97
C ILE A 73 -9.57 17.63 -6.33
N PHE A 74 -9.64 17.38 -5.03
CA PHE A 74 -10.79 17.65 -4.19
C PHE A 74 -10.59 18.96 -3.42
N HIS A 75 -11.59 19.83 -3.47
CA HIS A 75 -11.61 21.07 -2.72
C HIS A 75 -12.53 20.90 -1.51
N SER A 76 -11.94 20.85 -0.32
CA SER A 76 -12.71 20.80 0.92
C SER A 76 -13.17 22.22 1.29
N SER A 77 -14.41 22.37 1.73
CA SER A 77 -14.88 23.62 2.34
C SER A 77 -14.15 23.95 3.65
N LEU A 78 -13.48 22.96 4.26
CA LEU A 78 -12.77 23.08 5.54
C LEU A 78 -11.32 23.52 5.39
N SER A 79 -10.75 23.47 4.18
CA SER A 79 -9.34 23.77 3.96
C SER A 79 -9.11 24.46 2.62
N PRO A 80 -8.33 25.55 2.57
CA PRO A 80 -7.94 26.18 1.31
C PRO A 80 -6.92 25.34 0.54
N VAL A 81 -6.38 24.28 1.15
CA VAL A 81 -5.36 23.42 0.53
C VAL A 81 -6.06 22.38 -0.36
N PRO A 82 -5.80 22.38 -1.68
CA PRO A 82 -6.30 21.34 -2.55
C PRO A 82 -5.71 20.00 -2.15
N ILE A 83 -6.55 18.97 -2.04
CA ILE A 83 -6.11 17.61 -1.75
C ILE A 83 -6.34 16.71 -2.96
N LEU A 84 -5.55 15.64 -3.08
CA LEU A 84 -5.83 14.62 -4.09
C LEU A 84 -7.19 13.99 -3.80
N HIS A 85 -8.02 13.82 -4.82
CA HIS A 85 -9.37 13.29 -4.65
C HIS A 85 -9.35 11.87 -4.03
N PRO A 86 -10.25 11.55 -3.08
CA PRO A 86 -10.26 10.25 -2.41
C PRO A 86 -10.28 9.03 -3.36
N SER A 87 -10.99 9.15 -4.50
CA SER A 87 -11.07 8.09 -5.54
C SER A 87 -9.71 7.70 -6.15
N VAL A 88 -8.70 8.57 -6.07
CA VAL A 88 -7.33 8.33 -6.56
C VAL A 88 -6.35 8.23 -5.39
N LEU A 89 -6.59 8.95 -4.29
CA LEU A 89 -5.77 8.90 -3.09
C LEU A 89 -5.65 7.49 -2.51
N ILE A 90 -6.73 6.71 -2.53
CA ILE A 90 -6.72 5.32 -2.08
C ILE A 90 -5.66 4.47 -2.80
N LEU A 91 -5.46 4.69 -4.10
CA LEU A 91 -4.51 3.94 -4.91
C LEU A 91 -3.06 4.20 -4.47
N THR A 92 -2.76 5.43 -4.03
CA THR A 92 -1.45 5.77 -3.45
C THR A 92 -1.19 5.01 -2.15
N LYS A 93 -2.23 4.85 -1.33
CA LYS A 93 -2.16 4.15 -0.04
C LYS A 93 -2.01 2.64 -0.25
N LEU A 94 -2.79 2.07 -1.17
CA LEU A 94 -2.70 0.67 -1.57
C LEU A 94 -1.30 0.34 -2.09
N GLN A 95 -0.74 1.15 -3.00
CA GLN A 95 0.61 0.92 -3.52
C GLN A 95 1.66 0.90 -2.41
N ARG A 96 1.55 1.82 -1.46
CA ARG A 96 2.46 1.90 -0.32
C ARG A 96 2.28 0.71 0.63
N TRP A 97 1.04 0.34 0.93
CA TRP A 97 0.72 -0.79 1.79
C TRP A 97 1.22 -2.11 1.20
N CYS A 98 0.96 -2.37 -0.09
CA CYS A 98 1.42 -3.58 -0.79
C CYS A 98 2.96 -3.73 -0.81
N ARG A 99 3.70 -2.63 -0.73
CA ARG A 99 5.17 -2.67 -0.65
C ARG A 99 5.67 -3.17 0.71
N PHE A 100 4.87 -3.02 1.76
CA PHE A 100 5.33 -3.13 3.14
C PHE A 100 4.57 -4.14 4.00
N TYR A 101 3.43 -4.67 3.53
CA TYR A 101 2.55 -5.53 4.33
C TYR A 101 3.21 -6.84 4.79
N THR A 102 4.23 -7.35 4.07
CA THR A 102 5.01 -8.53 4.45
C THR A 102 6.24 -8.22 5.29
N SER A 103 6.50 -6.94 5.59
CA SER A 103 7.71 -6.54 6.31
C SER A 103 7.67 -6.93 7.78
N SER A 104 8.77 -7.51 8.28
CA SER A 104 8.94 -7.80 9.71
C SER A 104 9.50 -6.62 10.52
N ARG A 105 9.97 -5.56 9.85
CA ARG A 105 10.62 -4.42 10.51
C ARG A 105 9.60 -3.58 11.30
N PRO A 106 9.82 -3.28 12.60
CA PRO A 106 8.80 -2.63 13.45
C PRO A 106 8.25 -1.31 12.90
N LYS A 107 9.12 -0.40 12.45
CA LYS A 107 8.69 0.90 11.86
C LYS A 107 7.85 0.71 10.60
N THR A 108 8.18 -0.30 9.79
CA THR A 108 7.49 -0.59 8.54
C THR A 108 6.14 -1.26 8.80
N ARG A 109 6.05 -2.13 9.82
CA ARG A 109 4.77 -2.69 10.29
C ARG A 109 3.82 -1.61 10.79
N ALA A 110 4.30 -0.72 11.67
CA ALA A 110 3.49 0.39 12.16
C ALA A 110 2.95 1.26 11.01
N LYS A 111 3.78 1.50 9.99
CA LYS A 111 3.37 2.22 8.79
C LYS A 111 2.34 1.45 7.96
N SER A 112 2.51 0.15 7.77
CA SER A 112 1.53 -0.71 7.08
C SER A 112 0.19 -0.76 7.83
N THR A 113 0.20 -0.80 9.17
CA THR A 113 -1.04 -0.70 9.96
C THR A 113 -1.72 0.65 9.77
N SER A 114 -0.96 1.75 9.80
CA SER A 114 -1.50 3.09 9.52
C SER A 114 -2.05 3.21 8.11
N ASP A 115 -1.33 2.70 7.10
CA ASP A 115 -1.80 2.73 5.71
C ASP A 115 -3.07 1.86 5.55
N LYS A 116 -3.18 0.71 6.25
CA LYS A 116 -4.42 -0.13 6.27
C LYS A 116 -5.60 0.67 6.83
N ALA A 117 -5.42 1.32 7.99
CA ALA A 117 -6.47 2.15 8.61
C ALA A 117 -6.89 3.32 7.70
N ASP A 118 -5.94 3.96 7.02
CA ASP A 118 -6.24 5.02 6.05
C ASP A 118 -7.04 4.47 4.85
N ILE A 119 -6.69 3.29 4.33
CA ILE A 119 -7.41 2.65 3.22
C ILE A 119 -8.85 2.34 3.66
N ASP A 120 -9.02 1.71 4.82
CA ASP A 120 -10.34 1.35 5.35
C ASP A 120 -11.23 2.59 5.53
N TYR A 121 -10.67 3.68 6.07
CA TYR A 121 -11.37 4.96 6.19
C TYR A 121 -11.77 5.55 4.83
N ILE A 122 -10.87 5.55 3.84
CA ILE A 122 -11.16 6.11 2.52
C ILE A 122 -12.24 5.27 1.81
N LEU A 123 -12.19 3.95 1.92
CA LEU A 123 -13.21 3.06 1.34
C LEU A 123 -14.60 3.35 1.90
N GLU A 124 -14.70 3.51 3.22
CA GLU A 124 -15.96 3.84 3.86
C GLU A 124 -16.47 5.21 3.39
N TRP A 125 -15.60 6.22 3.36
CA TRP A 125 -15.96 7.54 2.87
C TRP A 125 -16.42 7.51 1.41
N LEU A 126 -15.77 6.72 0.55
CA LEU A 126 -16.16 6.55 -0.85
C LEU A 126 -17.56 5.93 -0.96
N ARG A 127 -17.84 4.90 -0.16
CA ARG A 127 -19.16 4.25 -0.08
C ARG A 127 -20.24 5.23 0.37
N GLU A 128 -20.02 5.96 1.45
CA GLU A 128 -20.97 6.95 1.99
C GLU A 128 -21.30 8.07 0.99
N ASN A 129 -20.40 8.37 0.05
CA ASN A 129 -20.56 9.43 -0.94
C ASN A 129 -20.92 8.92 -2.34
N ASP A 130 -21.12 7.61 -2.53
CA ASP A 130 -21.41 6.97 -3.82
C ASP A 130 -20.33 7.28 -4.90
N ILE A 131 -19.06 7.19 -4.50
CA ILE A 131 -17.91 7.49 -5.35
C ILE A 131 -17.12 6.21 -5.62
N LEU A 132 -16.89 5.94 -6.90
CA LEU A 132 -16.07 4.82 -7.34
C LEU A 132 -14.58 5.16 -7.35
N ILE A 133 -13.74 4.14 -7.17
CA ILE A 133 -12.29 4.23 -7.35
C ILE A 133 -11.98 4.55 -8.81
N ALA A 134 -11.22 5.61 -9.05
CA ALA A 134 -10.97 6.15 -10.39
C ALA A 134 -9.60 5.68 -10.92
N PHE A 135 -9.50 4.40 -11.28
CA PHE A 135 -8.26 3.80 -11.79
C PHE A 135 -7.67 4.55 -12.99
N ASP A 136 -8.51 4.91 -13.96
CA ASP A 136 -8.09 5.58 -15.20
C ASP A 136 -7.58 7.02 -14.97
N GLN A 137 -7.87 7.61 -13.80
CA GLN A 137 -7.42 8.95 -13.44
C GLN A 137 -6.09 8.94 -12.68
N TYR A 138 -5.57 7.76 -12.31
CA TYR A 138 -4.27 7.64 -11.67
C TYR A 138 -3.15 7.69 -12.71
N SER A 139 -2.50 8.85 -12.84
CA SER A 139 -1.31 8.98 -13.66
C SER A 139 -0.08 8.52 -12.87
N GLY A 140 0.47 7.33 -13.13
CA GLY A 140 1.71 6.89 -12.45
C GLY A 140 1.95 5.38 -12.50
N ARG A 141 0.94 4.62 -12.89
CA ARG A 141 0.96 3.17 -13.03
C ARG A 141 -0.16 2.76 -13.99
N SER A 142 -0.02 1.61 -14.66
CA SER A 142 -1.10 1.10 -15.52
C SER A 142 -2.31 0.67 -14.68
N ARG A 143 -3.50 0.65 -15.29
CA ARG A 143 -4.71 0.17 -14.64
C ARG A 143 -4.55 -1.27 -14.17
N GLU A 144 -3.94 -2.14 -14.97
CA GLU A 144 -3.73 -3.55 -14.67
C GLU A 144 -2.90 -3.74 -13.40
N ASP A 145 -1.82 -2.96 -13.26
CA ASP A 145 -0.98 -2.99 -12.07
C ASP A 145 -1.72 -2.48 -10.83
N LEU A 146 -2.66 -1.54 -10.98
CA LEU A 146 -3.47 -1.03 -9.88
C LEU A 146 -4.53 -2.04 -9.45
N LEU A 147 -5.21 -2.70 -10.40
CA LEU A 147 -6.15 -3.80 -10.10
C LEU A 147 -5.45 -4.93 -9.34
N ARG A 148 -4.21 -5.24 -9.71
CA ARG A 148 -3.39 -6.22 -8.97
C ARG A 148 -3.16 -5.81 -7.51
N LEU A 149 -2.93 -4.52 -7.23
CA LEU A 149 -2.76 -4.04 -5.84
C LEU A 149 -4.06 -4.20 -5.04
N VAL A 150 -5.20 -3.86 -5.64
CA VAL A 150 -6.52 -4.05 -5.03
C VAL A 150 -6.76 -5.54 -4.74
N ARG A 151 -6.44 -6.43 -5.68
CA ARG A 151 -6.55 -7.88 -5.48
C ARG A 151 -5.70 -8.38 -4.30
N ILE A 152 -4.42 -7.97 -4.22
CA ILE A 152 -3.55 -8.35 -3.10
C ILE A 152 -4.14 -7.90 -1.76
N PHE A 153 -4.67 -6.68 -1.70
CA PHE A 153 -5.30 -6.16 -0.49
C PHE A 153 -6.60 -6.92 -0.16
N TRP A 154 -7.41 -7.23 -1.18
CA TRP A 154 -8.61 -8.05 -1.07
C TRP A 154 -8.32 -9.43 -0.49
N ASP A 155 -7.38 -10.17 -1.08
CA ASP A 155 -7.00 -11.50 -0.62
C ASP A 155 -6.49 -11.48 0.83
N LYS A 156 -5.74 -10.42 1.19
CA LYS A 156 -5.28 -10.25 2.56
C LYS A 156 -6.43 -10.02 3.55
N LYS A 157 -7.44 -9.24 3.16
CA LYS A 157 -8.63 -8.98 3.98
C LYS A 157 -9.50 -10.23 4.15
N LEU A 158 -9.67 -11.01 3.09
CA LEU A 158 -10.33 -12.32 3.17
C LEU A 158 -9.58 -13.27 4.11
N TYR A 159 -8.25 -13.34 4.01
CA TYR A 159 -7.43 -14.14 4.93
C TYR A 159 -7.57 -13.69 6.38
N ASP A 160 -7.73 -12.38 6.61
CA ASP A 160 -7.95 -11.80 7.96
C ASP A 160 -9.39 -12.05 8.49
N GLY A 161 -10.30 -12.63 7.68
CA GLY A 161 -11.69 -12.90 8.06
C GLY A 161 -12.61 -11.66 8.04
N ASP A 162 -12.23 -10.63 7.28
CA ASP A 162 -12.95 -9.35 7.21
C ASP A 162 -14.03 -9.43 6.09
N GLU A 163 -15.18 -10.03 6.42
CA GLU A 163 -16.27 -10.24 5.43
C GLU A 163 -16.98 -8.93 5.05
N GLU A 164 -17.21 -8.04 6.01
CA GLU A 164 -17.86 -6.73 5.81
C GLU A 164 -17.09 -5.86 4.81
N PHE A 165 -15.76 -5.96 4.84
CA PHE A 165 -14.89 -5.29 3.88
C PHE A 165 -15.19 -5.64 2.42
N THR A 166 -15.60 -6.88 2.13
CA THR A 166 -15.85 -7.30 0.75
C THR A 166 -17.04 -6.57 0.14
N ASP A 167 -18.05 -6.25 0.95
CA ASP A 167 -19.23 -5.52 0.50
C ASP A 167 -18.93 -4.04 0.32
N VAL A 168 -18.13 -3.44 1.21
CA VAL A 168 -17.61 -2.08 1.02
C VAL A 168 -16.84 -1.99 -0.28
N MET A 169 -15.89 -2.91 -0.50
CA MET A 169 -15.03 -2.87 -1.69
C MET A 169 -15.84 -3.10 -2.98
N LYS A 170 -16.86 -3.98 -2.99
CA LYS A 170 -17.79 -4.11 -4.12
C LYS A 170 -18.49 -2.80 -4.44
N SER A 171 -18.97 -2.08 -3.41
CA SER A 171 -19.75 -0.85 -3.61
C SER A 171 -18.95 0.31 -4.21
N VAL A 172 -17.63 0.31 -4.06
CA VAL A 172 -16.75 1.40 -4.53
C VAL A 172 -15.95 1.03 -5.79
N LEU A 173 -16.14 -0.17 -6.34
CA LEU A 173 -15.55 -0.60 -7.60
C LEU A 173 -16.59 -0.51 -8.71
N ALA A 174 -16.18 -0.02 -9.89
CA ALA A 174 -17.02 -0.18 -11.07
C ALA A 174 -17.14 -1.67 -11.43
N ASP A 175 -18.29 -2.09 -11.96
CA ASP A 175 -18.55 -3.49 -12.34
C ASP A 175 -17.44 -4.08 -13.21
N ARG A 176 -16.93 -3.28 -14.16
CA ARG A 176 -15.80 -3.68 -15.03
C ARG A 176 -14.55 -4.01 -14.22
N ASP A 177 -14.18 -3.16 -13.26
CA ASP A 177 -12.97 -3.34 -12.44
C ASP A 177 -13.14 -4.53 -11.51
N PHE A 178 -14.31 -4.69 -10.89
CA PHE A 178 -14.63 -5.83 -10.04
C PHE A 178 -14.53 -7.15 -10.83
N ASN A 179 -15.16 -7.21 -12.01
CA ASN A 179 -15.13 -8.40 -12.86
C ASN A 179 -13.71 -8.73 -13.32
N ASP A 180 -12.90 -7.73 -13.67
CA ASP A 180 -11.50 -7.93 -14.06
C ASP A 180 -10.67 -8.51 -12.88
N ILE A 181 -10.90 -8.04 -11.65
CA ILE A 181 -10.24 -8.55 -10.45
C ILE A 181 -10.63 -10.01 -10.20
N MET A 182 -11.92 -10.33 -10.29
CA MET A 182 -12.44 -11.68 -10.02
C MET A 182 -11.97 -12.67 -11.08
N ARG A 183 -12.04 -12.31 -12.37
CA ARG A 183 -11.52 -13.14 -13.47
C ARG A 183 -10.03 -13.46 -13.26
N ALA A 184 -9.22 -12.44 -12.97
CA ALA A 184 -7.79 -12.64 -12.75
C ALA A 184 -7.48 -13.53 -11.53
N ARG A 185 -8.37 -13.57 -10.53
CA ARG A 185 -8.25 -14.43 -9.35
C ARG A 185 -8.59 -15.88 -9.67
N GLU A 186 -9.62 -16.12 -10.46
CA GLU A 186 -9.99 -17.46 -10.93
C GLU A 186 -8.89 -18.06 -11.82
N GLU A 187 -8.36 -17.28 -12.76
CA GLU A 187 -7.26 -17.70 -13.63
C GLU A 187 -6.01 -18.11 -12.82
N GLU A 188 -5.64 -17.35 -11.79
CA GLU A 188 -4.51 -17.69 -10.91
C GLU A 188 -4.80 -18.92 -10.05
N GLY A 189 -6.01 -19.08 -9.54
CA GLY A 189 -6.42 -20.29 -8.81
C GLY A 189 -6.27 -21.55 -9.66
N ASN A 190 -6.76 -21.50 -10.90
CA ASN A 190 -6.66 -22.60 -11.86
C ASN A 190 -5.21 -22.95 -12.21
N LEU A 191 -4.32 -21.95 -12.31
CA LEU A 191 -2.89 -22.17 -12.56
C LEU A 191 -2.19 -22.84 -11.37
N VAL A 192 -2.55 -22.46 -10.13
CA VAL A 192 -1.99 -23.07 -8.92
C VAL A 192 -2.44 -24.51 -8.78
N GLU A 193 -3.72 -24.80 -9.01
CA GLU A 193 -4.27 -26.16 -8.98
C GLU A 193 -3.57 -27.05 -10.02
N LYS A 194 -3.46 -26.56 -11.26
CA LYS A 194 -2.74 -27.27 -12.33
C LYS A 194 -1.27 -27.55 -11.99
N ALA A 195 -0.58 -26.59 -11.36
CA ALA A 195 0.82 -26.75 -10.97
C ALA A 195 0.99 -27.76 -9.82
N LEU A 196 0.01 -27.85 -8.91
CA LEU A 196 -0.01 -28.86 -7.85
C LEU A 196 -0.24 -30.25 -8.44
N ASP A 197 -1.20 -30.39 -9.36
CA ASP A 197 -1.47 -31.66 -10.05
C ASP A 197 -0.26 -32.15 -10.86
N GLU A 198 0.41 -31.25 -11.60
CA GLU A 198 1.63 -31.58 -12.36
C GLU A 198 2.80 -31.94 -11.43
N GLY A 199 2.92 -31.27 -10.28
CA GLY A 199 3.94 -31.56 -9.27
C GLY A 199 3.71 -32.90 -8.56
N GLU A 200 2.46 -33.23 -8.23
CA GLU A 200 2.08 -34.49 -7.61
C GLU A 200 2.25 -35.67 -8.60
N ALA A 201 1.91 -35.46 -9.87
CA ALA A 201 2.18 -36.41 -10.94
C ALA A 201 3.69 -36.68 -11.11
N ALA A 202 4.52 -35.63 -11.06
CA ALA A 202 5.98 -35.77 -11.14
C ALA A 202 6.57 -36.52 -9.93
N LEU A 203 6.08 -36.25 -8.72
CA LEU A 203 6.50 -36.97 -7.51
C LEU A 203 6.07 -38.45 -7.54
N THR A 204 4.89 -38.74 -8.08
CA THR A 204 4.38 -40.11 -8.25
C THR A 204 5.21 -40.90 -9.26
N GLU A 205 5.66 -40.28 -10.35
CA GLU A 205 6.50 -40.92 -11.36
C GLU A 205 7.92 -41.19 -10.84
N VAL A 206 8.50 -40.25 -10.07
CA VAL A 206 9.78 -40.48 -9.39
C VAL A 206 9.68 -41.64 -8.40
N ALA A 207 8.61 -41.71 -7.61
CA ALA A 207 8.37 -42.81 -6.68
C ALA A 207 8.20 -44.17 -7.38
N ARG A 208 7.64 -44.21 -8.60
CA ARG A 208 7.57 -45.42 -9.43
C ARG A 208 8.93 -45.89 -9.93
N LEU A 209 9.79 -44.95 -10.32
CA LEU A 209 11.14 -45.25 -10.82
C LEU A 209 12.10 -45.69 -9.72
N GLU A 210 11.83 -45.31 -8.46
CA GLU A 210 12.64 -45.69 -7.29
C GLU A 210 12.23 -47.01 -6.61
N THR A 211 11.14 -47.67 -7.04
CA THR A 211 10.83 -49.03 -6.54
C THR A 211 11.67 -50.09 -7.26
N PRO A 212 12.62 -50.76 -6.61
CA PRO A 212 13.38 -51.83 -7.25
C PRO A 212 12.46 -53.03 -7.53
N ASP A 213 12.43 -53.43 -8.80
CA ASP A 213 11.74 -54.62 -9.30
C ASP A 213 12.30 -55.88 -8.62
N ASN A 214 11.66 -56.31 -7.54
CA ASN A 214 12.05 -57.48 -6.76
C ASN A 214 11.49 -58.79 -7.35
N THR A 215 11.37 -58.86 -8.68
CA THR A 215 10.83 -60.03 -9.39
C THR A 215 11.91 -60.99 -9.91
N SER A 216 13.16 -60.87 -9.43
CA SER A 216 14.26 -61.78 -9.80
C SER A 216 14.91 -62.46 -8.59
N LYS A 217 14.13 -63.19 -7.78
CA LYS A 217 14.64 -64.21 -6.84
C LYS A 217 13.76 -65.46 -6.84
N LYS A 218 13.69 -66.16 -7.97
CA LYS A 218 13.33 -67.58 -8.04
C LYS A 218 14.14 -68.23 -9.16
N MET A 219 15.41 -68.52 -8.91
CA MET A 219 16.12 -69.65 -9.50
C MET A 219 17.50 -69.74 -8.85
N LEU A 220 17.99 -70.98 -8.66
CA LEU A 220 19.28 -71.38 -8.10
C LEU A 220 19.33 -71.60 -6.58
N THR A 221 18.69 -72.69 -6.14
CA THR A 221 19.34 -73.65 -5.24
C THR A 221 18.83 -75.06 -5.56
N ALA A 222 19.48 -75.73 -6.49
CA ALA A 222 19.52 -77.19 -6.62
C ALA A 222 20.85 -77.56 -7.30
N SER A 223 21.52 -78.59 -6.76
CA SER A 223 22.88 -79.08 -7.07
C SER A 223 24.00 -78.28 -6.35
N ASN A 224 24.88 -78.84 -5.51
CA ASN A 224 25.32 -80.22 -5.23
C ASN A 224 25.47 -80.46 -3.73
#